data_AF-A0AAQ2NJ56-F1
#
_entry.id   AF-A0AAQ2NJ56-F1
#
_cell.length_a   1.000
_cell.length_b   1.000
_cell.length_c   1.000
_cell.angle_alpha   90.00
_cell.angle_beta   90.00
_cell.angle_gamma   90.00
#
_symmetry.space_group_name_H-M   'P 1'
#
loop_
_entity.id
_entity.type
_entity.pdbx_description
1 polymer ?
#
loop_
_entity_poly.entity_id
_entity_poly.type
_entity_poly.pdbx_seq_one_letter_code
_entity_poly.pdbx_strand_id
1 'polypeptide(L)' 'MKKKSQSGKVPVSKLQTFLSELSGMLSQEGSEFFVNRSDDGTTSIRLARGQYLTISMQKGGQS' A
#
# COMPACT_ATOMS: atom_id res chain seq x y z
N MET A 1 -0.01 4.77 22.44
CA MET A 1 -0.51 3.42 22.11
C MET A 1 -0.13 3.08 20.68
N LYS A 2 0.74 2.08 20.45
CA LYS A 2 0.97 1.57 19.09
C LYS A 2 -0.27 0.77 18.67
N LYS A 3 -1.00 1.23 17.64
CA LYS A 3 -2.10 0.46 17.05
C LYS A 3 -1.50 -0.84 16.52
N LYS A 4 -1.87 -1.99 17.08
CA LYS A 4 -1.48 -3.30 16.54
C LYS A 4 -2.12 -3.41 15.16
N SER A 5 -1.31 -3.50 14.11
CA SER A 5 -1.80 -3.78 12.76
C SER A 5 -2.47 -5.15 12.78
N GLN A 6 -3.80 -5.16 12.67
CA GLN A 6 -4.58 -6.39 12.69
C GLN A 6 -4.49 -7.02 11.29
N SER A 7 -3.64 -8.05 11.15
CA SER A 7 -3.55 -8.83 9.92
C SER A 7 -4.76 -9.77 9.83
N GLY A 8 -5.38 -9.84 8.66
CA GLY A 8 -6.55 -10.67 8.40
C GLY A 8 -6.55 -11.20 6.98
N LYS A 9 -7.23 -12.32 6.76
CA LYS A 9 -7.41 -12.88 5.41
C LYS A 9 -8.50 -12.10 4.69
N VAL A 10 -8.25 -11.77 3.42
CA VAL A 10 -9.26 -11.18 2.53
C VAL A 10 -9.58 -12.17 1.39
N PRO A 11 -10.83 -12.21 0.89
CA PRO A 11 -11.15 -12.96 -0.31
C PRO A 11 -10.29 -12.52 -1.50
N VAL A 12 -9.84 -13.48 -2.31
CA VAL A 12 -9.01 -13.22 -3.49
C VAL A 12 -9.69 -12.24 -4.45
N SER A 13 -11.01 -12.37 -4.65
CA SER A 13 -11.78 -11.47 -5.51
C SER A 13 -11.69 -10.01 -5.08
N LYS A 14 -11.77 -9.72 -3.77
CA LYS A 14 -11.61 -8.35 -3.26
C LYS A 14 -10.20 -7.81 -3.51
N LEU A 15 -9.18 -8.65 -3.35
CA LEU A 15 -7.80 -8.27 -3.62
C LEU A 15 -7.60 -7.99 -5.12
N GLN A 16 -8.16 -8.83 -5.99
CA GLN A 16 -8.09 -8.65 -7.44
C GLN A 16 -8.78 -7.34 -7.87
N THR A 17 -10.00 -7.08 -7.40
CA THR A 17 -10.72 -5.83 -7.69
C THR A 17 -9.89 -4.60 -7.29
N PHE A 18 -9.34 -4.60 -6.07
CA PHE A 18 -8.51 -3.50 -5.59
C PHE A 18 -7.27 -3.27 -6.48
N LEU A 19 -6.58 -4.33 -6.89
CA LEU A 19 -5.39 -4.22 -7.74
C LEU A 19 -5.74 -3.74 -9.16
N SER A 20 -6.88 -4.15 -9.71
CA SER A 20 -7.36 -3.67 -11.01
C SER A 20 -7.69 -2.18 -10.99
N GLU A 21 -8.38 -1.70 -9.95
CA GLU A 21 -8.67 -0.27 -9.76
C GLU A 21 -7.38 0.54 -9.64
N LEU A 22 -6.43 0.06 -8.83
CA LEU A 22 -5.12 0.69 -8.66
C LEU A 22 -4.36 0.79 -9.99
N SER A 23 -4.37 -0.27 -10.81
CA SER A 23 -3.77 -0.26 -12.14
C SER A 23 -4.42 0.79 -13.06
N GLY A 24 -5.74 0.98 -12.97
CA GLY A 24 -6.46 2.01 -13.70
C GLY A 24 -6.01 3.41 -13.30
N MET A 25 -5.90 3.68 -11.99
CA MET A 25 -5.43 4.96 -11.46
C MET A 25 -4.01 5.28 -11.92
N LEU A 26 -3.08 4.32 -11.83
CA LEU A 26 -1.71 4.47 -12.30
C LEU A 26 -1.63 4.79 -13.80
N SER A 27 -2.58 4.29 -14.59
CA SER A 27 -2.61 4.51 -16.04
C SER A 27 -3.23 5.86 -16.44
N GLN A 28 -4.03 6.47 -15.55
CA GLN A 28 -4.80 7.69 -15.83
C GLN A 28 -4.16 8.97 -15.28
N GLU A 29 -3.46 8.92 -14.13
CA GLU A 29 -3.05 10.13 -13.38
C GLU A 29 -1.63 10.67 -13.63
N GLY A 30 -0.83 10.07 -14.53
CA GLY A 30 0.35 10.76 -15.08
C GLY A 30 1.71 10.17 -14.71
N SER A 31 2.75 10.82 -15.22
CA SER A 31 4.13 10.32 -15.29
C SER A 31 4.80 10.07 -13.94
N GLU A 32 4.26 10.59 -12.83
CA GLU A 32 4.95 10.64 -11.54
C GLU A 32 3.98 10.57 -10.34
N PHE A 33 4.46 10.01 -9.23
CA PHE A 33 3.73 9.92 -7.95
C PHE A 33 4.59 10.44 -6.79
N PHE A 34 3.94 10.98 -5.76
CA PHE A 34 4.63 11.29 -4.50
C PHE A 34 4.87 10.00 -3.72
N VAL A 35 6.14 9.65 -3.55
CA VAL A 35 6.60 8.48 -2.79
C VAL A 35 7.32 8.94 -1.53
N ASN A 36 6.88 8.43 -0.38
CA ASN A 36 7.56 8.64 0.90
C ASN A 36 8.09 7.30 1.41
N ARG A 37 9.39 7.24 1.70
CA ARG A 37 10.07 6.07 2.24
C ARG A 37 10.50 6.35 3.68
N SER A 38 10.04 5.53 4.61
CA SER A 38 10.38 5.59 6.02
C SER A 38 11.53 4.64 6.35
N ASP A 39 12.31 4.97 7.38
CA ASP A 39 13.46 4.17 7.83
C ASP A 39 13.07 2.79 8.37
N ASP A 40 11.81 2.60 8.74
CA ASP A 40 11.25 1.33 9.22
C ASP A 40 10.94 0.33 8.09
N GLY A 41 11.25 0.68 6.84
CA GLY A 41 10.99 -0.14 5.66
C GLY A 41 9.58 0.02 5.08
N THR A 42 8.79 0.96 5.61
CA THR A 42 7.49 1.34 5.04
C THR A 42 7.68 2.30 3.87
N THR A 43 6.97 2.04 2.78
CA THR A 43 6.84 2.94 1.64
C THR A 43 5.38 3.34 1.49
N SER A 44 5.10 4.63 1.38
CA SER A 44 3.75 5.16 1.14
C SER A 44 3.72 5.93 -0.18
N ILE A 45 2.77 5.59 -1.03
CA ILE A 45 2.54 6.22 -2.33
C ILE A 45 1.22 6.98 -2.25
N ARG A 46 1.23 8.28 -2.52
CA ARG A 46 0.00 9.08 -2.54
C ARG A 46 -0.71 8.89 -3.88
N LEU A 47 -1.88 8.27 -3.86
CA LEU A 47 -2.71 8.04 -5.05
C LEU A 47 -3.63 9.23 -5.33
N ALA A 48 -4.18 9.85 -4.28
CA ALA A 48 -5.02 11.04 -4.37
C ALA A 48 -4.93 11.85 -3.07
N ARG A 49 -5.62 13.00 -2.96
CA ARG A 49 -5.67 13.76 -1.70
C ARG A 49 -6.36 12.93 -0.61
N GLY A 50 -5.59 12.51 0.40
CA GLY A 50 -6.09 11.70 1.51
C GLY A 50 -6.09 10.18 1.26
N GLN A 51 -5.69 9.73 0.07
CA GLN A 51 -5.62 8.31 -0.28
C GLN A 51 -4.19 7.89 -0.56
N TYR A 52 -3.75 6.86 0.17
CA TYR A 52 -2.37 6.37 0.15
C TYR A 52 -2.34 4.85 0.04
N LEU A 53 -1.45 4.32 -0.80
CA LEU A 53 -1.03 2.93 -0.76
C LEU A 53 0.20 2.84 0.15
N THR A 54 0.09 2.11 1.26
CA THR A 54 1.20 1.88 2.18
C THR A 54 1.64 0.42 2.10
N ILE A 55 2.91 0.21 1.77
CA ILE A 55 3.57 -1.09 1.69
C ILE A 55 4.60 -1.13 2.80
N SER A 56 4.38 -1.96 3.82
CA SER A 56 5.36 -2.22 4.87
C SER A 56 5.90 -3.62 4.67
N MET A 57 7.21 -3.73 4.41
CA MET A 57 7.87 -5.03 4.46
C MET A 57 8.18 -5.32 5.93
N GLN A 58 7.46 -6.26 6.53
CA GLN A 58 7.97 -6.86 7.75
C GLN A 58 9.24 -7.64 7.36
N LYS A 59 10.40 -7.19 7.84
CA LYS A 59 11.58 -8.07 7.86
C LYS A 59 11.11 -9.35 8.54
N GLY A 60 11.07 -10.44 7.78
CA GLY A 60 10.72 -11.75 8.32
C GLY A 60 11.51 -11.93 9.62
N GLY A 61 10.80 -12.30 10.68
CA GLY A 61 11.43 -12.48 11.99
C GLY A 61 12.71 -13.28 11.79
N GLN A 62 13.84 -12.72 12.21
CA GLN A 62 15.02 -13.53 12.45
C GLN A 62 14.56 -14.61 13.43
N SER A 63 14.41 -15.82 12.91
CA SER A 63 14.37 -17.03 13.72
C SER A 63 15.79 -17.32 14.18
#